data_AF-A0A946JSC6-F1
#
_entry.id   AF-A0A946JSC6-F1
#
_cell.length_a   1.000
_cell.length_b   1.000
_cell.length_c   1.000
_cell.angle_alpha   90.00
_cell.angle_beta   90.00
_cell.angle_gamma   90.00
#
_symmetry.space_group_name_H-M   'P 1'
#
loop_
_entity.id
_entity.type
_entity.pdbx_description
1 polymer ?
#
loop_
_entity_poly.entity_id
_entity_poly.type
_entity_poly.pdbx_seq_one_letter_code
_entity_poly.pdbx_strand_id
1 'polypeptide(L)'
;MFKTKLITILILISSFIIGNELTLEEQRIIRERTLHEFAQAIWTQAMEAKQAFNTTAVREDPIENFSTTAPRSDFYVNADISDELQAGTQSATVYVSTDGQATWQSSSAELLGTDGYENTWEGIINNPGGIEAYSYLSGLVDSEALGEDYGTIIVSGSPHNVNGNWPPGSNLYAVLANDESGDASSNYDITTIRGTYKGQDAVDDEGNTYTDIERFYLSLSLSGGCCDVGGLFGPWYLYGVGIVNPEAEEAVAYAIGYGDGGFGQLSPGLLKITGDLATGEIGGFDYITTNIDYNTSGNDMQATALMSYITSDSQWGTWPNSYNGFIVLGVTVEASLDGLDVAATVKDQTDPGLMICETTFQTGNNDPVLTEPAFDTDTSELSITYTDEDGNLPWWKNVQVCYPDGGVCFLNIPMIPDGHNYLEGVRYTASLLGQDIADGLYEAKFWFSDDMPGEPQVHLDITIGDSGACELLGDSNEDGNLNVLDVVLLVNIVLAGEFNECADLNGDGSLNVLDIVLLVNIILQG
;
A
#
# COMPACT_ATOMS: atom_id res chain seq x y z
N MET A 1 -5.04 31.69 76.04
CA MET A 1 -4.91 30.28 75.58
C MET A 1 -5.20 30.08 74.08
N PHE A 2 -5.77 31.07 73.36
CA PHE A 2 -6.05 30.96 71.92
C PHE A 2 -4.94 31.48 70.98
N LYS A 3 -4.06 32.37 71.43
CA LYS A 3 -2.94 32.88 70.60
C LYS A 3 -1.76 31.92 70.49
N THR A 4 -1.56 31.04 71.47
CA THR A 4 -0.44 30.09 71.48
C THR A 4 -0.72 28.89 70.56
N LYS A 5 -1.97 28.42 70.43
CA LYS A 5 -2.33 27.33 69.52
C LYS A 5 -2.33 27.74 68.04
N LEU A 6 -2.63 29.00 67.71
CA LEU A 6 -2.57 29.48 66.32
C LEU A 6 -1.13 29.61 65.83
N ILE A 7 -0.19 29.98 66.72
CA ILE A 7 1.25 30.04 66.40
C ILE A 7 1.85 28.63 66.31
N THR A 8 1.39 27.65 67.09
CA THR A 8 1.85 26.25 66.93
C THR A 8 1.30 25.59 65.66
N ILE A 9 0.10 25.95 65.20
CA ILE A 9 -0.46 25.47 63.92
C ILE A 9 0.19 26.20 62.72
N LEU A 10 0.47 27.51 62.82
CA LEU A 10 1.26 28.20 61.80
C LEU A 10 2.72 27.76 61.78
N ILE A 11 3.30 27.34 62.91
CA ILE A 11 4.65 26.77 62.98
C ILE A 11 4.67 25.34 62.45
N LEU A 12 3.60 24.54 62.62
CA LEU A 12 3.44 23.23 61.96
C LEU A 12 3.26 23.38 60.44
N ILE A 13 2.56 24.42 59.98
CA ILE A 13 2.45 24.73 58.56
C ILE A 13 3.79 25.30 58.03
N SER A 14 4.53 26.10 58.81
CA SER A 14 5.85 26.61 58.40
C SER A 14 6.99 25.60 58.54
N SER A 15 6.81 24.52 59.31
CA SER A 15 7.73 23.36 59.34
C SER A 15 7.31 22.27 58.34
N PHE A 16 6.11 22.36 57.75
CA PHE A 16 5.76 21.66 56.51
C PHE A 16 6.31 22.36 55.25
N ILE A 17 6.60 23.67 55.33
CA ILE A 17 7.11 24.48 54.21
C ILE A 17 8.65 24.35 54.04
N ILE A 18 9.34 23.66 54.96
CA ILE A 18 10.80 23.48 54.89
C ILE A 18 11.13 22.01 55.23
N GLY A 19 11.09 21.16 54.19
CA GLY A 19 11.62 19.79 54.24
C GLY A 19 10.56 18.70 54.21
N ASN A 20 9.94 18.47 53.06
CA ASN A 20 9.42 17.17 52.70
C ASN A 20 9.85 16.88 51.27
N GLU A 21 11.06 16.33 51.11
CA GLU A 21 11.26 15.39 50.01
C GLU A 21 10.26 14.25 50.25
N LEU A 22 9.49 13.86 49.23
CA LEU A 22 8.67 12.65 49.33
C LEU A 22 9.55 11.50 49.81
N THR A 23 8.99 10.62 50.63
CA THR A 23 9.66 9.38 50.98
C THR A 23 9.91 8.55 49.72
N LEU A 24 10.97 7.73 49.72
CA LEU A 24 11.27 6.83 48.60
C LEU A 24 10.07 5.92 48.24
N GLU A 25 9.24 5.59 49.22
CA GLU A 25 8.04 4.77 49.02
C GLU A 25 6.92 5.56 48.33
N GLU A 26 6.67 6.81 48.71
CA GLU A 26 5.70 7.67 48.02
C GLU A 26 6.15 7.97 46.58
N GLN A 27 7.45 8.17 46.35
CA GLN A 27 8.01 8.33 45.01
C GLN A 27 7.78 7.09 44.14
N ARG A 28 7.97 5.90 44.70
CA ARG A 28 7.70 4.62 44.03
C ARG A 28 6.22 4.47 43.68
N ILE A 29 5.32 4.83 44.60
CA ILE A 29 3.87 4.75 44.39
C ILE A 29 3.41 5.71 43.26
N ILE A 30 3.95 6.94 43.21
CA ILE A 30 3.66 7.86 42.11
C ILE A 30 4.03 7.23 40.77
N ARG A 31 5.26 6.72 40.66
CA ARG A 31 5.76 6.08 39.45
C ARG A 31 4.83 4.93 39.03
N GLU A 32 4.60 3.99 39.94
CA GLU A 32 3.84 2.78 39.65
C GLU A 32 2.39 3.07 39.26
N ARG A 33 1.69 3.97 39.97
CA ARG A 33 0.29 4.27 39.62
C ARG A 33 0.15 5.07 38.33
N THR A 34 1.03 6.05 38.10
CA THR A 34 0.97 6.85 36.87
C THR A 34 1.25 5.99 35.65
N LEU A 35 2.30 5.16 35.72
CA LEU A 35 2.64 4.24 34.64
C LEU A 35 1.59 3.14 34.48
N HIS A 36 0.95 2.69 35.56
CA HIS A 36 -0.14 1.72 35.50
C HIS A 36 -1.33 2.27 34.71
N GLU A 37 -1.82 3.48 35.01
CA GLU A 37 -2.96 4.06 34.29
C GLU A 37 -2.64 4.33 32.82
N PHE A 38 -1.43 4.81 32.53
CA PHE A 38 -0.96 4.99 31.16
C PHE A 38 -0.85 3.65 30.41
N ALA A 39 -0.25 2.65 31.04
CA ALA A 39 -0.14 1.32 30.47
C ALA A 39 -1.52 0.67 30.28
N GLN A 40 -2.44 0.84 31.22
CA GLN A 40 -3.80 0.32 31.15
C GLN A 40 -4.61 0.97 30.03
N ALA A 41 -4.49 2.30 29.86
CA ALA A 41 -5.14 3.03 28.78
C ALA A 41 -4.66 2.56 27.41
N ILE A 42 -3.33 2.51 27.22
CA ILE A 42 -2.74 1.99 25.99
C ILE A 42 -3.16 0.54 25.81
N TRP A 43 -3.01 -0.31 26.83
CA TRP A 43 -3.35 -1.74 26.74
C TRP A 43 -4.78 -1.97 26.30
N THR A 44 -5.73 -1.29 26.93
CA THR A 44 -7.17 -1.46 26.65
C THR A 44 -7.42 -1.20 25.17
N GLN A 45 -7.05 -0.02 24.68
CA GLN A 45 -7.28 0.39 23.28
C GLN A 45 -6.42 -0.37 22.27
N ALA A 46 -5.16 -0.63 22.61
CA ALA A 46 -4.22 -1.38 21.78
C ALA A 46 -4.67 -2.83 21.56
N MET A 47 -5.16 -3.48 22.61
CA MET A 47 -5.58 -4.88 22.55
C MET A 47 -6.94 -5.02 21.89
N GLU A 48 -7.83 -4.06 22.14
CA GLU A 48 -9.06 -3.84 21.39
C GLU A 48 -8.79 -3.73 19.88
N ALA A 49 -7.92 -2.78 19.48
CA ALA A 49 -7.49 -2.64 18.10
C ALA A 49 -6.81 -3.92 17.58
N LYS A 50 -5.95 -4.56 18.35
CA LYS A 50 -5.26 -5.79 17.93
C LYS A 50 -6.20 -6.97 17.68
N GLN A 51 -7.22 -7.16 18.52
CA GLN A 51 -8.19 -8.24 18.33
C GLN A 51 -8.91 -8.11 16.99
N ALA A 52 -9.20 -6.87 16.57
CA ALA A 52 -9.66 -6.52 15.21
C ALA A 52 -8.79 -7.16 14.14
N PHE A 53 -7.48 -6.97 14.28
CA PHE A 53 -6.55 -7.42 13.27
C PHE A 53 -6.29 -8.93 13.30
N ASN A 54 -6.93 -9.75 14.15
CA ASN A 54 -6.57 -11.17 14.32
C ASN A 54 -7.69 -12.17 13.97
N THR A 55 -8.84 -11.71 13.44
CA THR A 55 -10.03 -12.58 13.28
C THR A 55 -10.06 -13.47 12.03
N THR A 56 -9.08 -13.41 11.12
CA THR A 56 -9.10 -14.23 9.88
C THR A 56 -7.77 -14.95 9.65
N ALA A 57 -7.82 -16.28 9.54
CA ALA A 57 -6.66 -17.19 9.55
C ALA A 57 -5.89 -17.30 8.20
N VAL A 58 -6.29 -16.53 7.19
CA VAL A 58 -5.59 -16.35 5.92
C VAL A 58 -5.78 -14.89 5.56
N ARG A 59 -4.70 -14.11 5.52
CA ARG A 59 -4.73 -12.72 5.08
C ARG A 59 -4.05 -12.61 3.73
N GLU A 60 -4.72 -11.95 2.80
CA GLU A 60 -4.07 -11.31 1.64
C GLU A 60 -3.31 -10.08 2.14
N ASP A 61 -2.28 -9.64 1.43
CA ASP A 61 -1.60 -8.41 1.82
C ASP A 61 -2.59 -7.25 1.62
N PRO A 62 -2.69 -6.33 2.59
CA PRO A 62 -3.75 -5.30 2.63
C PRO A 62 -3.69 -4.35 1.43
N ILE A 63 -2.48 -4.08 0.95
CA ILE A 63 -2.17 -3.23 -0.19
C ILE A 63 -1.08 -3.94 -0.98
N GLU A 64 -1.37 -4.26 -2.23
CA GLU A 64 -0.47 -4.94 -3.16
C GLU A 64 -0.30 -4.13 -4.43
N ASN A 65 0.71 -4.47 -5.22
CA ASN A 65 0.96 -3.93 -6.57
C ASN A 65 0.88 -2.39 -6.65
N PHE A 66 1.34 -1.70 -5.60
CA PHE A 66 1.44 -0.24 -5.63
C PHE A 66 2.40 0.14 -6.75
N SER A 67 1.85 0.76 -7.79
CA SER A 67 2.54 1.02 -9.04
C SER A 67 2.19 2.43 -9.51
N THR A 68 3.09 3.02 -10.28
CA THR A 68 2.89 4.35 -10.85
C THR A 68 3.23 4.34 -12.33
N THR A 69 2.73 5.31 -13.10
CA THR A 69 3.35 5.62 -14.39
C THR A 69 4.73 6.21 -14.19
N ALA A 70 5.57 6.19 -15.22
CA ALA A 70 6.73 7.06 -15.24
C ALA A 70 6.35 8.54 -15.01
N PRO A 71 7.22 9.37 -14.37
CA PRO A 71 6.92 10.77 -14.10
C PRO A 71 6.47 11.54 -15.35
N ARG A 72 5.24 12.07 -15.31
CA ARG A 72 4.58 12.71 -16.45
C ARG A 72 3.55 13.76 -16.03
N SER A 73 2.85 14.37 -17.00
CA SER A 73 1.82 15.37 -16.69
C SER A 73 0.63 14.78 -15.94
N ASP A 74 0.09 13.65 -16.35
CA ASP A 74 -1.01 12.99 -15.66
C ASP A 74 -0.40 11.76 -15.00
N PHE A 75 -0.02 11.87 -13.73
CA PHE A 75 0.69 10.82 -13.01
C PHE A 75 -0.32 9.91 -12.35
N TYR A 76 -0.39 8.68 -12.84
CA TYR A 76 -1.32 7.66 -12.37
C TYR A 76 -0.64 6.83 -11.30
N VAL A 77 -1.41 6.50 -10.27
CA VAL A 77 -0.99 5.63 -9.18
C VAL A 77 -2.08 4.60 -8.99
N ASN A 78 -1.71 3.32 -9.08
CA ASN A 78 -2.59 2.20 -8.83
C ASN A 78 -2.10 1.45 -7.59
N ALA A 79 -3.05 0.95 -6.81
CA ALA A 79 -2.78 -0.01 -5.76
C ALA A 79 -3.94 -1.00 -5.70
N ASP A 80 -3.62 -2.28 -5.56
CA ASP A 80 -4.62 -3.31 -5.30
C ASP A 80 -4.87 -3.35 -3.80
N ILE A 81 -6.14 -3.26 -3.39
CA ILE A 81 -6.54 -3.29 -1.99
C ILE A 81 -7.23 -4.64 -1.73
N SER A 82 -6.86 -5.34 -0.66
CA SER A 82 -7.47 -6.65 -0.37
C SER A 82 -8.99 -6.56 -0.26
N ASP A 83 -9.72 -7.62 -0.62
CA ASP A 83 -11.18 -7.62 -0.61
C ASP A 83 -11.76 -7.25 0.77
N GLU A 84 -11.11 -7.68 1.86
CA GLU A 84 -11.52 -7.32 3.22
C GLU A 84 -11.33 -5.82 3.50
N LEU A 85 -10.18 -5.26 3.15
CA LEU A 85 -9.90 -3.86 3.40
C LEU A 85 -10.77 -2.95 2.51
N GLN A 86 -10.97 -3.36 1.25
CA GLN A 86 -11.83 -2.68 0.30
C GLN A 86 -13.28 -2.61 0.77
N ALA A 87 -13.81 -3.67 1.39
CA ALA A 87 -15.18 -3.70 1.89
C ALA A 87 -15.47 -2.59 2.93
N GLY A 88 -14.44 -2.14 3.66
CA GLY A 88 -14.52 -1.03 4.62
C GLY A 88 -14.01 0.30 4.12
N THR A 89 -13.37 0.36 2.95
CA THR A 89 -12.74 1.59 2.47
C THR A 89 -13.81 2.63 2.15
N GLN A 90 -13.85 3.70 2.95
CA GLN A 90 -14.76 4.83 2.80
C GLN A 90 -14.20 5.87 1.82
N SER A 91 -12.89 6.03 1.80
CA SER A 91 -12.17 6.88 0.86
C SER A 91 -10.69 6.52 0.84
N ALA A 92 -10.03 6.69 -0.30
CA ALA A 92 -8.58 6.60 -0.42
C ALA A 92 -8.02 7.90 -1.03
N THR A 93 -6.80 8.25 -0.65
CA THR A 93 -6.10 9.45 -1.12
C THR A 93 -4.66 9.08 -1.44
N VAL A 94 -4.25 9.36 -2.67
CA VAL A 94 -2.86 9.24 -3.07
C VAL A 94 -2.12 10.53 -2.76
N TYR A 95 -0.89 10.41 -2.29
CA TYR A 95 0.04 11.51 -2.06
C TYR A 95 1.26 11.33 -2.95
N VAL A 96 1.68 12.41 -3.63
CA VAL A 96 2.86 12.41 -4.51
C VAL A 96 3.72 13.64 -4.25
N SER A 97 5.03 13.45 -4.20
CA SER A 97 6.03 14.51 -4.09
C SER A 97 7.10 14.34 -5.15
N THR A 98 7.42 15.43 -5.87
CA THR A 98 8.40 15.44 -6.98
C THR A 98 9.58 16.38 -6.71
N ASP A 99 9.70 16.87 -5.47
CA ASP A 99 10.73 17.81 -5.02
C ASP A 99 11.53 17.27 -3.82
N GLY A 100 11.66 15.94 -3.74
CA GLY A 100 12.38 15.26 -2.67
C GLY A 100 11.64 15.28 -1.34
N GLN A 101 10.31 15.07 -1.37
CA GLN A 101 9.42 15.09 -0.21
C GLN A 101 9.32 16.46 0.48
N ALA A 102 9.68 17.57 -0.19
CA ALA A 102 9.60 18.91 0.39
C ALA A 102 8.16 19.43 0.38
N THR A 103 7.40 19.13 -0.67
CA THR A 103 5.96 19.39 -0.78
C THR A 103 5.22 18.17 -1.29
N TRP A 104 3.96 18.02 -0.87
CA TRP A 104 3.09 16.92 -1.26
C TRP A 104 1.85 17.44 -1.97
N GLN A 105 1.53 16.81 -3.10
CA GLN A 105 0.26 16.93 -3.79
C GLN A 105 -0.58 15.70 -3.46
N SER A 106 -1.90 15.84 -3.54
CA SER A 106 -2.80 14.72 -3.26
C SER A 106 -4.03 14.74 -4.16
N SER A 107 -4.61 13.56 -4.38
CA SER A 107 -5.85 13.36 -5.13
C SER A 107 -6.63 12.19 -4.53
N SER A 108 -7.95 12.18 -4.74
CA SER A 108 -8.76 11.00 -4.40
C SER A 108 -8.28 9.82 -5.23
N ALA A 109 -8.20 8.65 -4.62
CA ALA A 109 -8.09 7.40 -5.34
C ALA A 109 -9.47 6.74 -5.37
N GLU A 110 -9.88 6.22 -6.52
CA GLU A 110 -11.20 5.63 -6.75
C GLU A 110 -11.06 4.19 -7.25
N LEU A 111 -11.96 3.32 -6.83
CA LEU A 111 -12.03 1.94 -7.33
C LEU A 111 -12.35 1.93 -8.83
N LEU A 112 -11.49 1.29 -9.62
CA LEU A 112 -11.75 1.06 -11.05
C LEU A 112 -12.89 0.07 -11.25
N GLY A 113 -12.84 -1.09 -10.59
CA GLY A 113 -13.92 -2.08 -10.53
C GLY A 113 -14.31 -2.67 -11.88
N THR A 114 -13.38 -2.69 -12.84
CA THR A 114 -13.53 -3.31 -14.16
C THR A 114 -12.76 -4.63 -14.23
N ASP A 115 -13.04 -5.46 -15.24
CA ASP A 115 -12.30 -6.70 -15.48
C ASP A 115 -10.78 -6.45 -15.48
N GLY A 116 -10.04 -7.26 -14.71
CA GLY A 116 -8.60 -7.13 -14.49
C GLY A 116 -8.18 -6.00 -13.54
N TYR A 117 -9.14 -5.26 -12.97
CA TYR A 117 -8.94 -4.16 -12.03
C TYR A 117 -10.03 -4.16 -10.93
N GLU A 118 -10.49 -5.33 -10.53
CA GLU A 118 -11.65 -5.53 -9.65
C GLU A 118 -11.45 -4.95 -8.25
N ASN A 119 -10.20 -4.92 -7.77
CA ASN A 119 -9.78 -4.39 -6.48
C ASN A 119 -8.72 -3.28 -6.61
N THR A 120 -8.51 -2.75 -7.82
CA THR A 120 -7.50 -1.72 -8.08
C THR A 120 -8.09 -0.32 -7.87
N TRP A 121 -7.43 0.45 -7.02
CA TRP A 121 -7.74 1.85 -6.77
C TRP A 121 -6.77 2.75 -7.53
N GLU A 122 -7.32 3.69 -8.31
CA GLU A 122 -6.55 4.62 -9.14
C GLU A 122 -6.65 6.05 -8.61
N GLY A 123 -5.51 6.68 -8.38
CA GLY A 123 -5.39 8.11 -8.12
C GLY A 123 -4.59 8.82 -9.22
N ILE A 124 -5.05 9.99 -9.65
CA ILE A 124 -4.38 10.79 -10.68
C ILE A 124 -3.95 12.14 -10.13
N ILE A 125 -2.65 12.43 -10.23
CA ILE A 125 -2.08 13.74 -9.91
C ILE A 125 -1.78 14.49 -11.20
N ASN A 126 -2.38 15.67 -11.37
CA ASN A 126 -2.21 16.49 -12.55
C ASN A 126 -1.05 17.48 -12.41
N ASN A 127 -0.15 17.44 -13.37
CA ASN A 127 1.09 18.19 -13.49
C ASN A 127 1.96 18.18 -12.23
N PRO A 128 2.39 16.99 -11.73
CA PRO A 128 3.25 16.94 -10.56
C PRO A 128 4.63 17.54 -10.82
N GLY A 129 5.06 17.58 -12.09
CA GLY A 129 6.40 18.04 -12.47
C GLY A 129 7.49 17.08 -12.00
N GLY A 130 8.76 17.47 -12.19
CA GLY A 130 9.90 16.62 -11.81
C GLY A 130 10.14 15.43 -12.74
N ILE A 131 11.20 14.68 -12.44
CA ILE A 131 11.59 13.41 -13.08
C ILE A 131 11.76 12.29 -12.06
N GLU A 132 11.45 12.58 -10.80
CA GLU A 132 11.48 11.67 -9.67
C GLU A 132 10.21 11.88 -8.86
N ALA A 133 9.65 10.83 -8.29
CA ALA A 133 8.42 10.90 -7.52
C ALA A 133 8.49 9.98 -6.29
N TYR A 134 8.14 10.52 -5.12
CA TYR A 134 7.80 9.75 -3.94
C TYR A 134 6.28 9.67 -3.83
N SER A 135 5.72 8.50 -3.55
CA SER A 135 4.28 8.32 -3.43
C SER A 135 3.87 7.35 -2.34
N TYR A 136 2.71 7.58 -1.74
CA TYR A 136 2.07 6.66 -0.80
C TYR A 136 0.54 6.82 -0.83
N LEU A 137 -0.17 5.81 -0.32
CA LEU A 137 -1.62 5.81 -0.17
C LEU A 137 -2.03 6.04 1.29
N SER A 138 -3.15 6.73 1.50
CA SER A 138 -3.82 6.81 2.81
C SER A 138 -5.32 6.62 2.61
N GLY A 139 -5.95 5.84 3.49
CA GLY A 139 -7.36 5.53 3.41
C GLY A 139 -8.09 5.71 4.74
N LEU A 140 -9.36 6.08 4.65
CA LEU A 140 -10.32 5.98 5.75
C LEU A 140 -11.05 4.65 5.59
N VAL A 141 -11.02 3.83 6.62
CA VAL A 141 -11.55 2.48 6.59
C VAL A 141 -12.51 2.31 7.75
N ASP A 142 -13.72 1.84 7.46
CA ASP A 142 -14.65 1.36 8.47
C ASP A 142 -14.08 0.13 9.16
N SER A 143 -13.84 0.25 10.46
CA SER A 143 -13.32 -0.82 11.29
C SER A 143 -14.24 -2.05 11.31
N GLU A 144 -15.54 -1.94 10.94
CA GLU A 144 -16.43 -3.10 10.75
C GLU A 144 -15.92 -4.08 9.71
N ALA A 145 -15.25 -3.59 8.66
CA ALA A 145 -14.66 -4.46 7.64
C ALA A 145 -13.42 -5.22 8.15
N LEU A 146 -12.78 -4.67 9.17
CA LEU A 146 -11.74 -5.35 9.95
C LEU A 146 -12.33 -6.12 11.15
N GLY A 147 -13.65 -6.21 11.27
CA GLY A 147 -14.35 -6.99 12.29
C GLY A 147 -14.81 -6.24 13.54
N GLU A 148 -14.85 -4.90 13.57
CA GLU A 148 -15.01 -4.10 14.80
C GLU A 148 -16.01 -2.92 14.72
N ASP A 149 -16.19 -2.15 15.81
CA ASP A 149 -17.11 -1.00 15.92
C ASP A 149 -16.40 0.27 16.47
N TYR A 150 -15.14 0.53 16.07
CA TYR A 150 -14.43 1.80 16.37
C TYR A 150 -14.85 2.94 15.43
N GLY A 151 -15.77 2.68 14.50
CA GLY A 151 -16.06 3.59 13.41
C GLY A 151 -14.91 3.63 12.40
N THR A 152 -14.48 4.83 12.02
CA THR A 152 -13.55 5.05 10.91
C THR A 152 -12.10 5.18 11.40
N ILE A 153 -11.23 4.24 11.01
CA ILE A 153 -9.78 4.32 11.26
C ILE A 153 -9.01 4.83 10.04
N ILE A 154 -7.78 5.28 10.26
CA ILE A 154 -6.84 5.65 9.19
C ILE A 154 -5.89 4.48 8.95
N VAL A 155 -5.80 4.05 7.69
CA VAL A 155 -4.75 3.12 7.22
C VAL A 155 -3.87 3.90 6.26
N SER A 156 -2.62 4.13 6.62
CA SER A 156 -1.77 5.06 5.88
C SER A 156 -0.36 4.54 5.70
N GLY A 157 0.11 4.59 4.45
CA GLY A 157 1.53 4.75 4.16
C GLY A 157 2.05 6.06 4.75
N SER A 158 3.35 6.33 4.63
CA SER A 158 3.92 7.57 5.15
C SER A 158 5.07 8.06 4.28
N PRO A 159 5.47 9.34 4.39
CA PRO A 159 6.75 9.80 3.88
C PRO A 159 7.93 8.97 4.42
N HIS A 160 8.97 8.80 3.62
CA HIS A 160 10.22 8.14 4.01
C HIS A 160 11.25 9.17 4.46
N ASN A 161 11.59 9.21 5.75
CA ASN A 161 12.63 10.08 6.30
C ASN A 161 14.04 9.54 5.95
N VAL A 162 14.37 9.50 4.66
CA VAL A 162 15.60 8.92 4.07
C VAL A 162 16.85 9.33 4.83
N ASN A 163 16.97 10.62 5.16
CA ASN A 163 18.16 11.20 5.81
C ASN A 163 18.18 11.04 7.34
N GLY A 164 17.10 10.51 7.93
CA GLY A 164 16.96 10.40 9.39
C GLY A 164 16.94 11.76 10.10
N ASN A 165 16.32 12.77 9.49
CA ASN A 165 16.23 14.12 10.04
C ASN A 165 15.57 14.10 11.41
N TRP A 166 16.12 14.85 12.37
CA TRP A 166 15.59 14.98 13.72
C TRP A 166 15.59 16.43 14.23
N PRO A 167 14.46 16.96 14.70
CA PRO A 167 13.11 16.41 14.50
C PRO A 167 12.74 16.37 13.00
N PRO A 168 11.91 15.42 12.53
CA PRO A 168 11.40 15.47 11.16
C PRO A 168 10.55 16.72 10.95
N GLY A 169 10.64 17.30 9.75
CA GLY A 169 9.75 18.38 9.33
C GLY A 169 8.31 17.88 9.13
N SER A 170 7.33 18.77 9.19
CA SER A 170 5.90 18.41 9.01
C SER A 170 5.61 17.76 7.65
N ASN A 171 6.40 18.09 6.63
CA ASN A 171 6.32 17.50 5.29
C ASN A 171 6.79 16.03 5.26
N LEU A 172 7.48 15.55 6.29
CA LEU A 172 7.91 14.16 6.40
C LEU A 172 7.00 13.37 7.34
N TYR A 173 5.77 13.81 7.61
CA TYR A 173 4.84 13.09 8.47
C TYR A 173 3.53 12.82 7.73
N ALA A 174 3.03 11.58 7.81
CA ALA A 174 1.64 11.26 7.49
C ALA A 174 0.78 11.28 8.75
N VAL A 175 -0.50 11.59 8.60
CA VAL A 175 -1.48 11.45 9.68
C VAL A 175 -1.86 9.98 9.81
N LEU A 176 -1.83 9.48 11.04
CA LEU A 176 -2.07 8.07 11.38
C LEU A 176 -3.30 7.89 12.26
N ALA A 177 -3.67 8.89 13.05
CA ALA A 177 -4.93 8.92 13.79
C ALA A 177 -5.35 10.38 13.98
N ASN A 178 -6.66 10.60 14.07
CA ASN A 178 -7.26 11.89 14.42
C ASN A 178 -8.02 11.74 15.73
N ASP A 179 -8.36 12.88 16.32
CA ASP A 179 -9.17 12.95 17.52
C ASP A 179 -10.07 14.20 17.53
N GLU A 180 -11.16 14.16 18.30
CA GLU A 180 -12.18 15.22 18.33
C GLU A 180 -11.68 16.47 19.06
N SER A 181 -11.24 17.50 18.33
CA SER A 181 -10.76 18.71 18.99
C SER A 181 -11.81 19.37 19.92
N GLY A 182 -11.36 19.72 21.13
CA GLY A 182 -12.13 20.45 22.14
C GLY A 182 -12.97 19.58 23.08
N ASP A 183 -12.81 18.26 23.01
CA ASP A 183 -13.38 17.29 23.96
C ASP A 183 -12.58 17.23 25.28
N ALA A 184 -11.29 17.58 25.23
CA ALA A 184 -10.40 17.79 26.35
C ALA A 184 -9.93 19.26 26.47
N SER A 185 -9.17 19.56 27.52
CA SER A 185 -8.54 20.88 27.70
C SER A 185 -7.36 21.01 26.75
N SER A 186 -7.18 22.18 26.12
CA SER A 186 -6.21 22.41 25.04
C SER A 186 -4.79 21.86 25.26
N ASN A 187 -4.28 21.89 26.49
CA ASN A 187 -2.92 21.39 26.81
C ASN A 187 -2.79 19.86 26.84
N TYR A 188 -3.90 19.14 26.69
CA TYR A 188 -4.00 17.68 26.77
C TYR A 188 -4.89 17.10 25.65
N ASP A 189 -5.66 17.94 24.97
CA ASP A 189 -6.47 17.71 23.75
C ASP A 189 -5.55 17.34 22.58
N ILE A 190 -5.41 16.04 22.34
CA ILE A 190 -4.77 15.42 21.22
C ILE A 190 -5.62 15.72 19.99
N THR A 191 -4.97 16.10 18.90
CA THR A 191 -5.68 16.37 17.65
C THR A 191 -5.31 15.36 16.57
N THR A 192 -4.03 14.96 16.54
CA THR A 192 -3.53 13.99 15.55
C THR A 192 -2.35 13.20 16.09
N ILE A 193 -2.27 11.92 15.69
CA ILE A 193 -1.01 11.16 15.67
C ILE A 193 -0.47 11.16 14.26
N ARG A 194 0.84 11.38 14.13
CA ARG A 194 1.54 11.38 12.85
C ARG A 194 2.81 10.54 12.93
N GLY A 195 3.21 9.94 11.81
CA GLY A 195 4.40 9.11 11.77
C GLY A 195 5.16 9.13 10.45
N THR A 196 6.42 8.68 10.54
CA THR A 196 7.35 8.42 9.44
C THR A 196 8.42 7.45 9.94
N TYR A 197 9.22 6.96 9.03
CA TYR A 197 10.27 5.99 9.31
C TYR A 197 11.54 6.33 8.56
N LYS A 198 12.65 5.79 9.06
CA LYS A 198 13.91 5.65 8.33
C LYS A 198 14.16 4.17 8.13
N GLY A 199 14.45 3.80 6.89
CA GLY A 199 14.72 2.43 6.49
C GLY A 199 15.44 2.38 5.15
N GLN A 200 15.73 1.17 4.67
CA GLN A 200 16.38 0.91 3.40
C GLN A 200 15.78 -0.36 2.78
N ASP A 201 15.83 -0.47 1.46
CA ASP A 201 15.34 -1.66 0.78
C ASP A 201 16.18 -2.89 1.15
N ALA A 202 15.48 -3.99 1.39
CA ALA A 202 16.01 -5.30 1.72
C ALA A 202 15.24 -6.37 0.93
N VAL A 203 15.80 -7.58 0.92
CA VAL A 203 15.19 -8.74 0.26
C VAL A 203 15.15 -9.87 1.27
N ASP A 204 13.99 -10.52 1.42
CA ASP A 204 13.82 -11.67 2.30
C ASP A 204 14.46 -12.95 1.72
N ASP A 205 14.33 -14.07 2.44
CA ASP A 205 14.90 -15.35 2.01
C ASP A 205 14.17 -15.95 0.79
N GLU A 206 12.93 -15.49 0.53
CA GLU A 206 12.06 -15.86 -0.57
C GLU A 206 12.31 -15.03 -1.84
N GLY A 207 13.01 -13.89 -1.73
CA GLY A 207 13.32 -12.99 -2.85
C GLY A 207 12.41 -11.77 -2.95
N ASN A 208 11.49 -11.56 -2.02
CA ASN A 208 10.58 -10.42 -2.00
C ASN A 208 11.29 -9.18 -1.44
N THR A 209 11.09 -8.04 -2.10
CA THR A 209 11.62 -6.75 -1.65
C THR A 209 10.73 -6.15 -0.56
N TYR A 210 11.34 -5.65 0.51
CA TYR A 210 10.64 -4.93 1.57
C TYR A 210 11.53 -3.80 2.11
N THR A 211 10.97 -2.85 2.85
CA THR A 211 11.78 -1.83 3.53
C THR A 211 12.18 -2.29 4.92
N ASP A 212 13.47 -2.51 5.17
CA ASP A 212 14.03 -2.75 6.50
C ASP A 212 14.05 -1.45 7.31
N ILE A 213 13.18 -1.37 8.31
CA ILE A 213 13.00 -0.18 9.13
C ILE A 213 14.07 -0.10 10.21
N GLU A 214 14.96 0.89 10.11
CA GLU A 214 15.96 1.21 11.13
C GLU A 214 15.31 1.89 12.33
N ARG A 215 14.39 2.83 12.07
CA ARG A 215 13.89 3.78 13.07
C ARG A 215 12.50 4.28 12.74
N PHE A 216 11.64 4.36 13.74
CA PHE A 216 10.33 5.02 13.62
C PHE A 216 10.37 6.40 14.27
N TYR A 217 9.54 7.32 13.76
CA TYR A 217 9.36 8.66 14.30
C TYR A 217 7.87 8.91 14.47
N LEU A 218 7.45 9.27 15.69
CA LEU A 218 6.05 9.51 16.00
C LEU A 218 5.90 10.92 16.57
N SER A 219 4.79 11.56 16.22
CA SER A 219 4.40 12.88 16.69
C SER A 219 2.97 12.83 17.19
N LEU A 220 2.77 13.21 18.44
CA LEU A 220 1.46 13.48 19.03
C LEU A 220 1.26 14.99 19.05
N SER A 221 0.26 15.47 18.34
CA SER A 221 -0.07 16.90 18.25
C SER A 221 -1.19 17.26 19.20
N LEU A 222 -1.01 18.37 19.92
CA LEU A 222 -2.01 18.93 20.84
C LEU A 222 -2.65 20.19 20.25
N SER A 223 -3.90 20.44 20.64
CA SER A 223 -4.64 21.67 20.36
C SER A 223 -3.94 22.92 20.94
N GLY A 224 -3.27 22.74 22.09
CA GLY A 224 -2.46 23.73 22.80
C GLY A 224 -0.95 23.45 22.75
N GLY A 225 -0.20 24.16 23.58
CA GLY A 225 1.26 24.01 23.64
C GLY A 225 1.67 22.73 24.37
N CYS A 226 2.59 21.97 23.76
CA CYS A 226 3.21 20.81 24.39
C CYS A 226 4.47 21.22 25.19
N CYS A 227 4.89 20.47 26.19
CA CYS A 227 4.09 19.52 26.96
C CYS A 227 4.06 20.02 28.40
N ASP A 228 2.89 20.02 29.03
CA ASP A 228 2.77 20.44 30.43
C ASP A 228 3.28 19.31 31.32
N VAL A 229 4.43 19.49 31.93
CA VAL A 229 4.99 18.50 32.88
C VAL A 229 4.37 18.61 34.27
N GLY A 230 3.57 19.65 34.51
CA GLY A 230 2.94 19.89 35.79
C GLY A 230 3.79 20.64 36.80
N GLY A 231 3.27 20.70 38.03
CA GLY A 231 3.93 21.35 39.16
C GLY A 231 4.84 20.42 39.96
N LEU A 232 5.61 20.98 40.91
CA LEU A 232 6.47 20.19 41.82
C LEU A 232 5.69 19.11 42.60
N PHE A 233 4.42 19.37 42.92
CA PHE A 233 3.53 18.46 43.66
C PHE A 233 2.37 17.92 42.80
N GLY A 234 2.51 18.00 41.48
CA GLY A 234 1.49 17.62 40.53
C GLY A 234 0.43 18.72 40.30
N PRO A 235 -0.63 18.41 39.52
CA PRO A 235 -0.73 17.20 38.69
C PRO A 235 0.45 17.10 37.72
N TRP A 236 0.91 15.89 37.41
CA TRP A 236 1.94 15.56 36.44
C TRP A 236 1.29 14.89 35.24
N TYR A 237 1.87 15.05 34.06
CA TYR A 237 1.28 14.50 32.84
C TYR A 237 2.28 13.63 32.10
N LEU A 238 1.74 12.60 31.46
CA LEU A 238 2.45 11.67 30.59
C LEU A 238 1.74 11.67 29.25
N TYR A 239 2.50 11.93 28.20
CA TYR A 239 2.03 11.96 26.82
C TYR A 239 2.72 10.84 26.06
N GLY A 240 2.00 10.03 25.31
CA GLY A 240 2.64 8.97 24.55
C GLY A 240 1.79 8.36 23.46
N VAL A 241 2.46 7.56 22.64
CA VAL A 241 1.88 6.84 21.53
C VAL A 241 2.07 5.35 21.79
N GLY A 242 0.96 4.63 21.86
CA GLY A 242 0.94 3.17 21.87
C GLY A 242 1.35 2.62 20.50
N ILE A 243 2.07 1.51 20.48
CA ILE A 243 2.56 0.81 19.29
C ILE A 243 2.25 -0.66 19.44
N VAL A 244 1.63 -1.27 18.43
CA VAL A 244 1.23 -2.68 18.46
C VAL A 244 1.53 -3.34 17.14
N ASN A 245 2.15 -4.52 17.17
CA ASN A 245 2.18 -5.40 16.01
C ASN A 245 0.78 -6.04 15.85
N PRO A 246 0.05 -5.74 14.75
CA PRO A 246 -1.26 -6.35 14.50
C PRO A 246 -1.21 -7.88 14.47
N GLU A 247 -0.08 -8.48 14.09
CA GLU A 247 0.08 -9.92 13.87
C GLU A 247 0.80 -10.66 15.01
N ALA A 248 1.13 -9.98 16.10
CA ALA A 248 1.74 -10.65 17.25
C ALA A 248 0.79 -11.71 17.84
N GLU A 249 1.22 -12.95 18.03
CA GLU A 249 0.42 -13.97 18.72
C GLU A 249 0.21 -13.62 20.20
N GLU A 250 1.22 -13.00 20.82
CA GLU A 250 1.25 -12.69 22.25
C GLU A 250 0.53 -11.38 22.57
N ALA A 251 -0.14 -11.32 23.71
CA ALA A 251 -0.74 -10.10 24.23
C ALA A 251 0.37 -9.12 24.69
N VAL A 252 0.81 -8.23 23.81
CA VAL A 252 1.86 -7.24 24.09
C VAL A 252 1.59 -5.94 23.35
N ALA A 253 1.80 -4.82 24.04
CA ALA A 253 1.83 -3.47 23.48
C ALA A 253 3.13 -2.78 23.89
N TYR A 254 3.51 -1.78 23.11
CA TYR A 254 4.64 -0.92 23.37
C TYR A 254 4.17 0.52 23.45
N ALA A 255 4.91 1.38 24.11
CA ALA A 255 4.54 2.78 24.21
C ALA A 255 5.78 3.66 24.22
N ILE A 256 5.84 4.64 23.33
CA ILE A 256 6.87 5.67 23.36
C ILE A 256 6.25 6.97 23.86
N GLY A 257 6.92 7.67 24.77
CA GLY A 257 6.33 8.88 25.31
C GLY A 257 7.26 9.76 26.10
N TYR A 258 6.71 10.90 26.49
CA TYR A 258 7.36 11.94 27.28
C TYR A 258 6.59 12.15 28.59
N GLY A 259 7.32 12.00 29.70
CA GLY A 259 6.88 12.44 31.02
C GLY A 259 8.10 12.84 31.84
N ASP A 260 8.09 14.05 32.38
CA ASP A 260 9.22 14.62 33.14
C ASP A 260 8.70 15.30 34.41
N GLY A 261 8.23 14.47 35.34
CA GLY A 261 7.49 14.90 36.53
C GLY A 261 7.58 13.91 37.68
N GLY A 262 6.78 14.13 38.72
CA GLY A 262 6.69 13.20 39.85
C GLY A 262 7.95 13.15 40.70
N PHE A 263 8.69 14.26 40.86
CA PHE A 263 10.02 14.27 41.50
C PHE A 263 11.09 13.47 40.73
N GLY A 264 11.06 13.52 39.40
CA GLY A 264 12.00 12.81 38.53
C GLY A 264 11.73 11.30 38.45
N GLN A 265 10.52 10.89 38.82
CA GLN A 265 10.11 9.49 38.78
C GLN A 265 9.55 9.08 37.42
N LEU A 266 8.94 10.03 36.72
CA LEU A 266 8.55 9.85 35.32
C LEU A 266 9.74 10.24 34.45
N SER A 267 10.00 9.44 33.43
CA SER A 267 11.06 9.72 32.46
C SER A 267 10.55 9.39 31.06
N PRO A 268 10.95 10.17 30.04
CA PRO A 268 10.71 9.81 28.66
C PRO A 268 11.33 8.45 28.36
N GLY A 269 10.68 7.66 27.53
CA GLY A 269 11.18 6.33 27.19
C GLY A 269 10.23 5.51 26.34
N LEU A 270 10.69 4.30 26.08
CA LEU A 270 9.97 3.24 25.41
C LEU A 270 9.64 2.15 26.43
N LEU A 271 8.35 1.90 26.61
CA LEU A 271 7.80 0.91 27.53
C LEU A 271 7.30 -0.31 26.76
N LYS A 272 7.41 -1.47 27.40
CA LYS A 272 6.70 -2.69 27.07
C LYS A 272 5.54 -2.85 28.05
N ILE A 273 4.39 -3.27 27.56
CA ILE A 273 3.18 -3.53 28.35
C ILE A 273 2.70 -4.94 27.99
N THR A 274 2.44 -5.74 29.01
CA THR A 274 1.95 -7.12 28.88
C THR A 274 0.70 -7.29 29.74
N GLY A 275 -0.12 -8.29 29.43
CA GLY A 275 -1.38 -8.52 30.11
C GLY A 275 -2.20 -9.66 29.52
N ASP A 276 -3.46 -9.71 29.91
CA ASP A 276 -4.41 -10.74 29.49
C ASP A 276 -5.45 -10.14 28.52
N LEU A 277 -5.45 -10.65 27.30
CA LEU A 277 -6.38 -10.25 26.23
C LEU A 277 -7.85 -10.54 26.58
N ALA A 278 -8.13 -11.59 27.36
CA ALA A 278 -9.49 -12.00 27.68
C ALA A 278 -10.13 -11.14 28.77
N THR A 279 -9.31 -10.60 29.68
CA THR A 279 -9.79 -9.77 30.80
C THR A 279 -9.56 -8.28 30.58
N GLY A 280 -8.65 -7.91 29.68
CA GLY A 280 -8.19 -6.52 29.51
C GLY A 280 -7.29 -6.04 30.64
N GLU A 281 -6.88 -6.93 31.56
CA GLU A 281 -6.02 -6.57 32.69
C GLU A 281 -4.55 -6.54 32.27
N ILE A 282 -3.82 -5.50 32.69
CA ILE A 282 -2.36 -5.50 32.54
C ILE A 282 -1.70 -6.46 33.54
N GLY A 283 -0.77 -7.26 33.03
CA GLY A 283 0.08 -8.16 33.80
C GLY A 283 1.40 -7.51 34.25
N GLY A 284 1.86 -6.48 33.52
CA GLY A 284 3.04 -5.70 33.88
C GLY A 284 3.46 -4.69 32.81
N PHE A 285 4.31 -3.73 33.21
CA PHE A 285 4.94 -2.76 32.31
C PHE A 285 6.39 -2.51 32.73
N ASP A 286 7.28 -2.36 31.74
CA ASP A 286 8.71 -2.16 31.96
C ASP A 286 9.31 -1.22 30.91
N TYR A 287 10.28 -0.39 31.30
CA TYR A 287 11.06 0.36 30.32
C TYR A 287 11.99 -0.58 29.56
N ILE A 288 11.86 -0.61 28.23
CA ILE A 288 12.86 -1.18 27.33
C ILE A 288 14.09 -0.27 27.32
N THR A 289 13.85 1.03 27.20
CA THR A 289 14.90 2.05 27.25
C THR A 289 14.33 3.40 27.66
N THR A 290 15.12 4.19 28.37
CA THR A 290 14.87 5.62 28.60
C THR A 290 15.74 6.52 27.71
N ASN A 291 16.62 5.91 26.90
CA ASN A 291 17.49 6.60 25.96
C ASN A 291 16.78 6.71 24.60
N ILE A 292 15.80 7.61 24.54
CA ILE A 292 15.08 7.99 23.32
C ILE A 292 15.38 9.45 22.98
N ASP A 293 15.29 9.80 21.70
CA ASP A 293 15.28 11.20 21.29
C ASP A 293 13.84 11.72 21.31
N TYR A 294 13.61 12.89 21.91
CA TYR A 294 12.29 13.52 21.99
C TYR A 294 12.37 15.05 21.82
N ASN A 295 11.27 15.66 21.37
CA ASN A 295 11.11 17.09 21.20
C ASN A 295 9.70 17.49 21.63
N THR A 296 9.59 18.51 22.47
CA THR A 296 8.32 19.02 23.01
C THR A 296 8.09 20.49 22.64
N SER A 297 8.82 21.00 21.65
CA SER A 297 8.71 22.40 21.21
C SER A 297 7.44 22.63 20.40
N GLY A 298 6.66 23.65 20.77
CA GLY A 298 5.45 24.04 20.04
C GLY A 298 4.25 23.27 20.55
N ASN A 299 3.46 22.71 19.64
CA ASN A 299 2.24 21.95 19.97
C ASN A 299 2.46 20.43 19.90
N ASP A 300 3.67 19.98 19.57
CA ASP A 300 3.94 18.58 19.25
C ASP A 300 4.85 17.93 20.30
N MET A 301 4.48 16.72 20.71
CA MET A 301 5.38 15.75 21.35
C MET A 301 5.89 14.81 20.26
N GLN A 302 7.16 14.96 19.88
CA GLN A 302 7.82 14.08 18.93
C GLN A 302 8.75 13.15 19.68
N ALA A 303 8.76 11.86 19.33
CA ALA A 303 9.66 10.88 19.88
C ALA A 303 10.12 9.89 18.81
N THR A 304 11.34 9.38 18.95
CA THR A 304 11.89 8.36 18.04
C THR A 304 12.73 7.34 18.82
N ALA A 305 12.70 6.10 18.35
CA ALA A 305 13.53 5.02 18.83
C ALA A 305 13.89 4.07 17.69
N LEU A 306 14.95 3.27 17.89
CA LEU A 306 15.31 2.21 16.95
C LEU A 306 14.18 1.18 16.88
N MET A 307 13.83 0.74 15.68
CA MET A 307 12.82 -0.30 15.49
C MET A 307 13.26 -1.61 16.15
N SER A 308 14.56 -1.89 16.14
CA SER A 308 15.16 -3.07 16.79
C SER A 308 14.91 -3.16 18.30
N TYR A 309 14.58 -2.05 18.98
CA TYR A 309 14.23 -2.11 20.40
C TYR A 309 12.92 -2.85 20.67
N ILE A 310 11.97 -2.84 19.73
CA ILE A 310 10.71 -3.58 19.85
C ILE A 310 10.76 -4.89 19.05
N THR A 311 11.34 -4.90 17.85
CA THR A 311 11.36 -6.11 16.99
C THR A 311 12.33 -7.20 17.46
N SER A 312 13.31 -6.87 18.32
CA SER A 312 14.16 -7.88 18.95
C SER A 312 13.50 -8.55 20.16
N ASP A 313 12.35 -8.05 20.62
CA ASP A 313 11.57 -8.69 21.67
C ASP A 313 10.85 -9.90 21.10
N SER A 314 11.06 -11.09 21.67
CA SER A 314 10.43 -12.32 21.17
C SER A 314 8.90 -12.31 21.21
N GLN A 315 8.28 -11.42 22.01
CA GLN A 315 6.83 -11.27 22.05
C GLN A 315 6.29 -10.32 20.96
N TRP A 316 7.15 -9.55 20.27
CA TRP A 316 6.73 -8.71 19.14
C TRP A 316 6.14 -9.52 17.99
N GLY A 317 6.54 -10.78 17.83
CA GLY A 317 6.13 -11.62 16.70
C GLY A 317 7.00 -11.41 15.46
N THR A 318 6.51 -11.87 14.31
CA THR A 318 7.22 -11.79 13.02
C THR A 318 7.49 -10.34 12.62
N TRP A 319 8.69 -10.09 12.11
CA TRP A 319 9.10 -8.79 11.55
C TRP A 319 10.07 -9.00 10.37
N PRO A 320 9.85 -8.33 9.22
CA PRO A 320 8.66 -7.53 8.88
C PRO A 320 7.38 -8.38 8.94
N ASN A 321 6.27 -7.76 9.32
CA ASN A 321 4.93 -8.37 9.26
C ASN A 321 4.29 -8.09 7.89
N SER A 322 3.12 -8.65 7.59
CA SER A 322 2.44 -8.45 6.28
C SER A 322 2.17 -6.98 5.95
N TYR A 323 2.03 -6.13 6.97
CA TYR A 323 1.80 -4.69 6.82
C TYR A 323 3.08 -3.86 6.65
N ASN A 324 4.26 -4.48 6.82
CA ASN A 324 5.52 -3.80 7.12
C ASN A 324 5.32 -2.59 8.06
N GLY A 325 4.52 -2.78 9.11
CA GLY A 325 3.77 -1.69 9.74
C GLY A 325 3.27 -2.02 11.15
N PHE A 326 2.63 -1.06 11.80
CA PHE A 326 2.12 -1.23 13.16
C PHE A 326 0.96 -0.27 13.47
N ILE A 327 0.13 -0.68 14.42
CA ILE A 327 -0.97 0.15 14.94
C ILE A 327 -0.39 1.20 15.87
N VAL A 328 -0.94 2.41 15.81
CA VAL A 328 -0.63 3.51 16.71
C VAL A 328 -1.89 4.10 17.33
N LEU A 329 -1.78 4.62 18.56
CA LEU A 329 -2.83 5.42 19.21
C LEU A 329 -2.22 6.40 20.22
N GLY A 330 -2.81 7.57 20.39
CA GLY A 330 -2.34 8.58 21.34
C GLY A 330 -3.02 8.48 22.70
N VAL A 331 -2.27 8.73 23.78
CA VAL A 331 -2.83 8.83 25.14
C VAL A 331 -2.16 9.95 25.92
N THR A 332 -2.97 10.73 26.63
CA THR A 332 -2.52 11.66 27.69
C THR A 332 -3.06 11.19 29.04
N VAL A 333 -2.18 11.02 30.03
CA VAL A 333 -2.54 10.67 31.41
C VAL A 333 -2.13 11.77 32.37
N GLU A 334 -3.01 12.10 33.30
CA GLU A 334 -2.76 12.97 34.45
C GLU A 334 -2.55 12.11 35.70
N ALA A 335 -1.57 12.44 36.52
CA ALA A 335 -1.37 11.89 37.85
C ALA A 335 -1.29 13.00 38.89
N SER A 336 -2.05 12.89 39.97
CA SER A 336 -2.10 13.88 41.05
C SER A 336 -2.07 13.24 42.43
N LEU A 337 -1.70 14.03 43.44
CA LEU A 337 -1.77 13.61 44.83
C LEU A 337 -3.21 13.73 45.33
N ASP A 338 -3.79 12.61 45.76
CA ASP A 338 -5.07 12.54 46.48
C ASP A 338 -4.83 12.24 47.96
N GLY A 339 -4.61 13.32 48.74
CA GLY A 339 -4.26 13.21 50.15
C GLY A 339 -2.86 12.64 50.37
N LEU A 340 -2.77 11.41 50.87
CA LEU A 340 -1.51 10.64 51.01
C LEU A 340 -1.34 9.60 49.91
N ASP A 341 -2.25 9.57 48.94
CA ASP A 341 -2.28 8.59 47.86
C ASP A 341 -2.08 9.27 46.50
N VAL A 342 -1.92 8.47 45.45
CA VAL A 342 -1.77 8.96 44.07
C VAL A 342 -2.95 8.49 43.24
N ALA A 343 -3.63 9.42 42.57
CA ALA A 343 -4.66 9.12 41.59
C ALA A 343 -4.11 9.43 40.19
N ALA A 344 -4.34 8.54 39.23
CA ALA A 344 -4.05 8.82 37.83
C ALA A 344 -5.27 8.52 36.98
N THR A 345 -5.43 9.28 35.89
CA THR A 345 -6.61 9.25 35.02
C THR A 345 -6.22 9.59 33.60
N VAL A 346 -6.80 8.89 32.62
CA VAL A 346 -6.75 9.29 31.21
C VAL A 346 -7.44 10.63 31.06
N LYS A 347 -6.75 11.57 30.41
CA LYS A 347 -7.27 12.90 30.08
C LYS A 347 -7.82 12.93 28.68
N ASP A 348 -7.15 12.21 27.80
CA ASP A 348 -7.48 12.20 26.39
C ASP A 348 -6.84 11.02 25.66
N GLN A 349 -7.44 10.62 24.55
CA GLN A 349 -6.96 9.52 23.72
C GLN A 349 -7.50 9.60 22.29
N THR A 350 -6.69 9.17 21.32
CA THR A 350 -7.16 9.03 19.93
C THR A 350 -7.76 7.66 19.69
N ASP A 351 -8.57 7.55 18.65
CA ASP A 351 -8.84 6.26 18.00
C ASP A 351 -7.52 5.64 17.46
N PRO A 352 -7.44 4.32 17.31
CA PRO A 352 -6.30 3.67 16.71
C PRO A 352 -6.22 3.92 15.20
N GLY A 353 -5.01 3.86 14.65
CA GLY A 353 -4.81 3.78 13.21
C GLY A 353 -3.61 2.91 12.85
N LEU A 354 -3.52 2.53 11.58
CA LEU A 354 -2.50 1.62 11.07
C LEU A 354 -1.49 2.38 10.21
N MET A 355 -0.24 2.34 10.63
CA MET A 355 0.89 2.85 9.86
C MET A 355 1.50 1.72 9.03
N ILE A 356 1.63 1.94 7.73
CA ILE A 356 2.38 1.11 6.79
C ILE A 356 3.69 1.83 6.50
N CYS A 357 4.84 1.20 6.74
CA CYS A 357 6.15 1.83 6.54
C CYS A 357 6.63 1.65 5.11
N GLU A 358 5.84 2.15 4.17
CA GLU A 358 6.10 2.04 2.74
C GLU A 358 5.92 3.39 2.03
N THR A 359 6.85 3.67 1.13
CA THR A 359 6.83 4.79 0.20
C THR A 359 7.45 4.29 -1.09
N THR A 360 6.73 4.40 -2.19
CA THR A 360 7.29 4.10 -3.50
C THR A 360 8.12 5.29 -3.97
N PHE A 361 9.31 5.00 -4.49
CA PHE A 361 10.18 6.00 -5.11
C PHE A 361 10.44 5.64 -6.56
N GLN A 362 10.01 6.52 -7.46
CA GLN A 362 10.20 6.36 -8.89
C GLN A 362 11.27 7.32 -9.41
N THR A 363 12.30 6.77 -10.05
CA THR A 363 13.38 7.50 -10.74
C THR A 363 13.78 6.71 -11.98
N GLY A 364 13.06 6.92 -13.08
CA GLY A 364 13.22 6.04 -14.23
C GLY A 364 12.09 6.21 -15.24
N ASN A 365 12.42 5.93 -16.49
CA ASN A 365 11.50 5.86 -17.62
C ASN A 365 12.21 5.07 -18.72
N ASN A 366 12.59 3.84 -18.39
CA ASN A 366 13.07 2.87 -19.35
C ASN A 366 11.89 2.44 -20.22
N ASP A 367 12.10 2.37 -21.54
CA ASP A 367 11.01 1.98 -22.44
C ASP A 367 10.50 0.57 -22.09
N PRO A 368 9.18 0.35 -22.02
CA PRO A 368 8.63 -0.96 -21.72
C PRO A 368 8.92 -1.96 -22.84
N VAL A 369 9.09 -3.22 -22.44
CA VAL A 369 9.35 -4.35 -23.35
C VAL A 369 8.06 -5.14 -23.56
N LEU A 370 7.65 -5.26 -24.83
CA LEU A 370 6.55 -6.11 -25.24
C LEU A 370 7.05 -7.43 -25.81
N THR A 371 6.57 -8.55 -25.29
CA THR A 371 6.94 -9.89 -25.74
C THR A 371 5.72 -10.79 -25.97
N GLU A 372 5.94 -11.93 -26.63
CA GLU A 372 4.95 -12.99 -26.83
C GLU A 372 3.60 -12.52 -27.45
N PRO A 373 3.61 -11.73 -28.54
CA PRO A 373 2.36 -11.42 -29.25
C PRO A 373 1.73 -12.70 -29.78
N ALA A 374 0.45 -12.90 -29.50
CA ALA A 374 -0.29 -14.07 -29.94
C ALA A 374 -1.72 -13.73 -30.34
N PHE A 375 -2.28 -14.57 -31.21
CA PHE A 375 -3.70 -14.61 -31.53
C PHE A 375 -4.17 -16.05 -31.44
N ASP A 376 -5.12 -16.32 -30.56
CA ASP A 376 -5.77 -17.61 -30.43
C ASP A 376 -7.03 -17.64 -31.30
N THR A 377 -7.02 -18.49 -32.33
CA THR A 377 -8.12 -18.62 -33.29
C THR A 377 -9.36 -19.29 -32.68
N ASP A 378 -9.19 -20.15 -31.67
CA ASP A 378 -10.30 -20.87 -31.04
C ASP A 378 -11.11 -19.95 -30.13
N THR A 379 -10.42 -19.06 -29.42
CA THR A 379 -11.04 -18.08 -28.50
C THR A 379 -11.23 -16.70 -29.12
N SER A 380 -10.63 -16.44 -30.28
CA SER A 380 -10.56 -15.12 -30.91
C SER A 380 -9.97 -14.06 -29.98
N GLU A 381 -8.94 -14.42 -29.22
CA GLU A 381 -8.25 -13.57 -28.25
C GLU A 381 -6.88 -13.13 -28.77
N LEU A 382 -6.61 -11.83 -28.70
CA LEU A 382 -5.28 -11.25 -28.88
C LEU A 382 -4.59 -11.13 -27.52
N SER A 383 -3.30 -11.45 -27.46
CA SER A 383 -2.52 -11.23 -26.25
C SER A 383 -1.10 -10.73 -26.49
N ILE A 384 -0.55 -10.07 -25.47
CA ILE A 384 0.83 -9.57 -25.42
C ILE A 384 1.28 -9.54 -23.95
N THR A 385 2.56 -9.76 -23.69
CA THR A 385 3.16 -9.57 -22.36
C THR A 385 3.87 -8.22 -22.29
N TYR A 386 3.52 -7.40 -21.30
CA TYR A 386 4.14 -6.12 -20.99
C TYR A 386 5.07 -6.27 -19.79
N THR A 387 6.31 -5.83 -19.91
CA THR A 387 7.29 -5.80 -18.82
C THR A 387 7.99 -4.45 -18.79
N ASP A 388 8.18 -3.90 -17.60
CA ASP A 388 8.84 -2.62 -17.38
C ASP A 388 9.96 -2.76 -16.34
N GLU A 389 11.18 -2.32 -16.67
CA GLU A 389 12.34 -2.46 -15.78
C GLU A 389 12.25 -1.57 -14.53
N ASP A 390 11.47 -0.49 -14.58
CA ASP A 390 11.24 0.42 -13.47
C ASP A 390 9.91 0.10 -12.73
N GLY A 391 9.20 -0.95 -13.15
CA GLY A 391 7.91 -1.36 -12.58
C GLY A 391 6.75 -0.41 -12.92
N ASN A 392 6.89 0.41 -13.96
CA ASN A 392 5.85 1.38 -14.31
C ASN A 392 4.60 0.70 -14.89
N LEU A 393 3.42 1.17 -14.47
CA LEU A 393 2.15 0.75 -15.06
C LEU A 393 1.91 1.43 -16.42
N PRO A 394 1.33 0.73 -17.41
CA PRO A 394 0.97 1.33 -18.69
C PRO A 394 -0.38 2.06 -18.58
N TRP A 395 -0.35 3.38 -18.72
CA TRP A 395 -1.57 4.18 -18.79
C TRP A 395 -2.30 4.02 -20.13
N TRP A 396 -1.54 3.75 -21.20
CA TRP A 396 -2.06 3.48 -22.53
C TRP A 396 -1.77 2.02 -22.86
N LYS A 397 -2.82 1.25 -23.15
CA LYS A 397 -2.75 -0.20 -23.35
C LYS A 397 -3.87 -0.64 -24.30
N ASN A 398 -3.60 -0.59 -25.59
CA ASN A 398 -4.60 -0.89 -26.62
C ASN A 398 -4.01 -1.79 -27.70
N VAL A 399 -4.87 -2.57 -28.34
CA VAL A 399 -4.57 -3.23 -29.61
C VAL A 399 -5.47 -2.66 -30.71
N GLN A 400 -4.87 -2.38 -31.86
CA GLN A 400 -5.58 -1.96 -33.06
C GLN A 400 -5.61 -3.08 -34.08
N VAL A 401 -6.75 -3.28 -34.75
CA VAL A 401 -6.85 -4.18 -35.91
C VAL A 401 -6.90 -3.35 -37.17
N CYS A 402 -6.01 -3.67 -38.11
CA CYS A 402 -5.77 -2.93 -39.33
C CYS A 402 -5.81 -3.86 -40.54
N TYR A 403 -6.10 -3.29 -41.71
CA TYR A 403 -5.85 -4.02 -42.96
C TYR A 403 -4.33 -4.23 -43.14
N PRO A 404 -3.90 -5.35 -43.77
CA PRO A 404 -2.49 -5.67 -43.99
C PRO A 404 -1.72 -4.59 -44.75
N ASP A 405 -0.38 -4.73 -44.77
CA ASP A 405 0.54 -3.90 -45.56
C ASP A 405 0.45 -2.39 -45.28
N GLY A 406 0.28 -2.02 -44.00
CA GLY A 406 0.14 -0.61 -43.60
C GLY A 406 -1.22 0.00 -43.93
N GLY A 407 -2.24 -0.85 -44.08
CA GLY A 407 -3.62 -0.44 -44.25
C GLY A 407 -4.19 0.29 -43.03
N VAL A 408 -5.37 0.89 -43.22
CA VAL A 408 -6.03 1.67 -42.17
C VAL A 408 -6.49 0.78 -41.01
N CYS A 409 -6.29 1.25 -39.80
CA CYS A 409 -6.84 0.61 -38.60
C CYS A 409 -8.31 1.00 -38.43
N PHE A 410 -9.17 0.01 -38.21
CA PHE A 410 -10.62 0.21 -38.10
C PHE A 410 -11.19 -0.17 -36.74
N LEU A 411 -10.40 -0.85 -35.91
CA LEU A 411 -10.77 -1.24 -34.56
C LEU A 411 -9.65 -0.88 -33.58
N ASN A 412 -10.01 -0.42 -32.39
CA ASN A 412 -9.10 -0.12 -31.29
C ASN A 412 -9.75 -0.62 -30.00
N ILE A 413 -9.11 -1.57 -29.33
CA ILE A 413 -9.64 -2.27 -28.16
C ILE A 413 -8.68 -2.05 -26.98
N PRO A 414 -9.16 -1.57 -25.82
CA PRO A 414 -8.35 -1.57 -24.62
C PRO A 414 -8.04 -3.02 -24.22
N MET A 415 -6.83 -3.27 -23.75
CA MET A 415 -6.45 -4.61 -23.29
C MET A 415 -6.62 -4.76 -21.78
N ILE A 416 -6.99 -5.96 -21.34
CA ILE A 416 -7.26 -6.33 -19.96
C ILE A 416 -6.06 -7.11 -19.39
N PRO A 417 -5.45 -6.68 -18.27
CA PRO A 417 -4.36 -7.41 -17.63
C PRO A 417 -4.85 -8.67 -16.90
N ASP A 418 -3.95 -9.61 -16.65
CA ASP A 418 -4.15 -10.75 -15.74
C ASP A 418 -3.44 -10.59 -14.37
N GLY A 419 -2.77 -9.46 -14.15
CA GLY A 419 -2.11 -9.10 -12.91
C GLY A 419 -1.44 -7.72 -13.00
N HIS A 420 -0.74 -7.29 -11.96
CA HIS A 420 -0.15 -5.95 -11.87
C HIS A 420 1.34 -5.92 -11.49
N ASN A 421 2.03 -7.06 -11.52
CA ASN A 421 3.48 -7.12 -11.30
C ASN A 421 4.25 -6.80 -12.60
N TYR A 422 4.45 -5.51 -12.86
CA TYR A 422 5.08 -5.03 -14.10
C TYR A 422 6.58 -5.36 -14.22
N LEU A 423 7.26 -5.63 -13.10
CA LEU A 423 8.67 -6.04 -13.09
C LEU A 423 8.87 -7.46 -13.65
N GLU A 424 7.93 -8.37 -13.33
CA GLU A 424 7.99 -9.77 -13.79
C GLU A 424 7.29 -10.00 -15.14
N GLY A 425 6.39 -9.08 -15.50
CA GLY A 425 5.63 -9.10 -16.74
C GLY A 425 4.16 -9.44 -16.51
N VAL A 426 3.29 -8.69 -17.18
CA VAL A 426 1.83 -8.82 -17.12
C VAL A 426 1.30 -9.19 -18.48
N ARG A 427 0.46 -10.23 -18.57
CA ARG A 427 -0.19 -10.59 -19.83
C ARG A 427 -1.46 -9.76 -20.00
N TYR A 428 -1.54 -9.08 -21.13
CA TYR A 428 -2.70 -8.33 -21.55
C TYR A 428 -3.47 -9.09 -22.63
N THR A 429 -4.79 -9.04 -22.56
CA THR A 429 -5.69 -9.72 -23.50
C THR A 429 -6.73 -8.78 -24.09
N ALA A 430 -7.20 -9.09 -25.29
CA ALA A 430 -8.35 -8.42 -25.91
C ALA A 430 -9.16 -9.42 -26.74
N SER A 431 -10.46 -9.50 -26.48
CA SER A 431 -11.35 -10.38 -27.24
C SER A 431 -11.86 -9.70 -28.51
N LEU A 432 -11.77 -10.40 -29.64
CA LEU A 432 -12.41 -10.04 -30.90
C LEU A 432 -13.84 -10.61 -31.00
N LEU A 433 -14.28 -11.41 -30.03
CA LEU A 433 -15.64 -11.95 -30.02
C LEU A 433 -16.66 -10.81 -29.96
N GLY A 434 -17.67 -10.89 -30.82
CA GLY A 434 -18.73 -9.88 -30.92
C GLY A 434 -18.35 -8.61 -31.70
N GLN A 435 -17.12 -8.53 -32.22
CA GLN A 435 -16.73 -7.49 -33.17
C GLN A 435 -17.22 -7.85 -34.58
N ASP A 436 -17.72 -6.87 -35.33
CA ASP A 436 -18.18 -7.06 -36.72
C ASP A 436 -16.97 -6.98 -37.67
N ILE A 437 -16.21 -8.07 -37.73
CA ILE A 437 -15.02 -8.21 -38.57
C ILE A 437 -15.28 -9.31 -39.59
N ALA A 438 -15.03 -9.04 -40.86
CA ALA A 438 -15.15 -10.03 -41.92
C ALA A 438 -14.00 -11.04 -41.84
N ASP A 439 -14.21 -12.23 -42.42
CA ASP A 439 -13.14 -13.21 -42.53
C ASP A 439 -12.03 -12.67 -43.44
N GLY A 440 -10.77 -12.86 -43.05
CA GLY A 440 -9.63 -12.40 -43.83
C GLY A 440 -8.33 -12.21 -43.04
N LEU A 441 -7.34 -11.69 -43.76
CA LEU A 441 -6.02 -11.34 -43.21
C LEU A 441 -6.02 -9.91 -42.68
N TYR A 442 -5.44 -9.73 -41.50
CA TYR A 442 -5.34 -8.46 -40.80
C TYR A 442 -3.99 -8.32 -40.08
N GLU A 443 -3.70 -7.11 -39.63
CA GLU A 443 -2.54 -6.80 -38.79
C GLU A 443 -3.04 -6.26 -37.45
N ALA A 444 -2.62 -6.89 -36.35
CA ALA A 444 -2.80 -6.39 -34.99
C ALA A 444 -1.59 -5.53 -34.58
N LYS A 445 -1.84 -4.32 -34.09
CA LYS A 445 -0.82 -3.38 -33.61
C LYS A 445 -1.00 -3.12 -32.12
N PHE A 446 0.00 -3.48 -31.32
CA PHE A 446 -0.02 -3.30 -29.87
C PHE A 446 0.61 -1.96 -29.48
N TRP A 447 -0.12 -1.21 -28.64
CA TRP A 447 0.21 0.13 -28.18
C TRP A 447 0.26 0.17 -26.67
N PHE A 448 1.47 0.21 -26.12
CA PHE A 448 1.69 0.37 -24.69
C PHE A 448 2.55 1.61 -24.43
N SER A 449 2.27 2.31 -23.33
CA SER A 449 3.09 3.42 -22.86
C SER A 449 2.78 3.68 -21.39
N ASP A 450 3.83 3.97 -20.64
CA ASP A 450 3.83 4.45 -19.27
C ASP A 450 4.03 5.99 -19.21
N ASP A 451 4.67 6.60 -20.21
CA ASP A 451 4.87 8.05 -20.34
C ASP A 451 4.06 8.74 -21.48
N MET A 452 4.65 8.94 -22.65
CA MET A 452 4.09 9.53 -23.85
C MET A 452 3.95 8.45 -24.94
N PRO A 453 2.73 8.15 -25.40
CA PRO A 453 2.50 7.15 -26.43
C PRO A 453 3.17 7.60 -27.73
N GLY A 454 4.11 6.78 -28.20
CA GLY A 454 4.85 6.98 -29.43
C GLY A 454 4.15 6.38 -30.64
N GLU A 455 4.74 5.31 -31.18
CA GLU A 455 4.23 4.52 -32.31
C GLU A 455 3.92 3.09 -31.80
N PRO A 456 3.17 2.24 -32.54
CA PRO A 456 2.94 0.88 -32.09
C PRO A 456 4.26 0.13 -31.98
N GLN A 457 4.45 -0.58 -30.87
CA GLN A 457 5.72 -1.22 -30.56
C GLN A 457 5.82 -2.61 -31.19
N VAL A 458 4.69 -3.33 -31.31
CA VAL A 458 4.64 -4.70 -31.81
C VAL A 458 3.50 -4.87 -32.81
N HIS A 459 3.79 -5.60 -33.88
CA HIS A 459 2.88 -5.91 -34.98
C HIS A 459 2.75 -7.44 -35.09
N LEU A 460 1.53 -7.93 -35.29
CA LEU A 460 1.23 -9.34 -35.46
C LEU A 460 0.26 -9.53 -36.63
N ASP A 461 0.65 -10.29 -37.63
CA ASP A 461 -0.27 -10.72 -38.69
C ASP A 461 -1.26 -11.74 -38.12
N ILE A 462 -2.56 -11.52 -38.32
CA ILE A 462 -3.64 -12.37 -37.81
C ILE A 462 -4.60 -12.75 -38.93
N THR A 463 -5.21 -13.92 -38.80
CA THR A 463 -6.26 -14.40 -39.71
C THR A 463 -7.54 -14.55 -38.92
N ILE A 464 -8.57 -13.77 -39.26
CA ILE A 464 -9.87 -13.81 -38.58
C ILE A 464 -10.82 -14.64 -39.43
N GLY A 465 -11.57 -15.52 -38.76
CA GLY A 465 -12.44 -16.48 -39.40
C GLY A 465 -11.69 -17.68 -39.97
N ASP A 466 -12.45 -18.68 -40.38
CA ASP A 466 -11.96 -19.74 -41.26
C ASP A 466 -11.87 -19.13 -42.66
N SER A 467 -10.91 -18.22 -42.86
CA SER A 467 -10.60 -17.83 -44.22
C SER A 467 -10.21 -19.14 -44.88
N GLY A 468 -10.97 -19.58 -45.89
CA GLY A 468 -10.66 -20.72 -46.74
C GLY A 468 -9.33 -20.56 -47.51
N ALA A 469 -8.37 -19.81 -46.96
CA ALA A 469 -6.94 -19.92 -47.14
C ALA A 469 -6.52 -21.35 -46.82
N CYS A 470 -6.67 -22.18 -47.84
CA CYS A 470 -5.95 -23.39 -48.13
C CYS A 470 -4.70 -23.51 -47.26
N GLU A 471 -4.78 -24.33 -46.21
CA GLU A 471 -3.66 -24.62 -45.31
C GLU A 471 -2.41 -25.00 -46.14
N LEU A 472 -2.64 -25.64 -47.30
CA LEU A 472 -1.66 -25.88 -48.33
C LEU A 472 -2.26 -25.65 -49.74
N LEU A 473 -1.76 -24.66 -50.47
CA LEU A 473 -2.22 -24.38 -51.84
C LEU A 473 -1.96 -25.59 -52.76
N GLY A 474 -2.99 -26.08 -53.42
CA GLY A 474 -2.96 -27.29 -54.23
C GLY A 474 -3.39 -28.57 -53.50
N ASP A 475 -3.53 -28.55 -52.17
CA ASP A 475 -4.07 -29.66 -51.39
C ASP A 475 -5.58 -29.69 -51.53
N SER A 476 -6.05 -30.48 -52.49
CA SER A 476 -7.47 -30.48 -52.85
C SER A 476 -8.29 -31.40 -51.94
N ASN A 477 -7.63 -32.31 -51.19
CA ASN A 477 -8.28 -33.29 -50.33
C ASN A 477 -8.07 -33.03 -48.83
N GLU A 478 -7.38 -31.94 -48.47
CA GLU A 478 -7.15 -31.45 -47.11
C GLU A 478 -6.44 -32.48 -46.22
N ASP A 479 -5.51 -33.26 -46.79
CA ASP A 479 -4.74 -34.27 -46.05
C ASP A 479 -3.36 -33.80 -45.57
N GLY A 480 -3.00 -32.56 -45.90
CA GLY A 480 -1.75 -31.90 -45.56
C GLY A 480 -0.57 -32.26 -46.46
N ASN A 481 -0.75 -33.06 -47.53
CA ASN A 481 0.34 -33.52 -48.40
C ASN A 481 0.04 -33.37 -49.89
N LEU A 482 0.82 -32.55 -50.61
CA LEU A 482 0.72 -32.48 -52.07
C LEU A 482 1.22 -33.76 -52.74
N ASN A 483 0.30 -34.51 -53.36
CA ASN A 483 0.62 -35.74 -54.07
C ASN A 483 -0.29 -35.98 -55.28
N VAL A 484 -0.20 -37.17 -55.87
CA VAL A 484 -0.96 -37.51 -57.08
C VAL A 484 -2.47 -37.52 -56.85
N LEU A 485 -2.93 -37.70 -55.61
CA LEU A 485 -4.36 -37.66 -55.26
C LEU A 485 -4.94 -36.26 -55.48
N ASP A 486 -4.19 -35.21 -55.13
CA ASP A 486 -4.58 -33.82 -55.37
C ASP A 486 -4.69 -33.51 -56.86
N VAL A 487 -3.74 -34.00 -57.66
CA VAL A 487 -3.78 -33.85 -59.13
C VAL A 487 -5.02 -34.51 -59.71
N VAL A 488 -5.38 -35.71 -59.24
CA VAL A 488 -6.59 -36.42 -59.70
C VAL A 488 -7.85 -35.66 -59.31
N LEU A 489 -7.89 -35.09 -58.11
CA LEU A 489 -9.02 -34.33 -57.63
C LEU A 489 -9.17 -33.01 -58.38
N LEU A 490 -8.07 -32.28 -58.58
CA LEU A 490 -8.02 -31.07 -59.41
C LEU A 490 -8.53 -31.32 -60.84
N VAL A 491 -8.12 -32.42 -61.47
CA VAL A 491 -8.64 -32.82 -62.79
C VAL A 491 -10.16 -33.03 -62.75
N ASN A 492 -10.69 -33.66 -61.70
CA ASN A 492 -12.13 -33.87 -61.57
C ASN A 492 -12.89 -32.56 -61.38
N ILE A 493 -12.35 -31.64 -60.57
CA ILE A 493 -12.92 -30.30 -60.36
C ILE A 493 -12.97 -29.52 -61.68
N VAL A 494 -11.87 -29.51 -62.44
CA VAL A 494 -11.79 -28.90 -63.78
C VAL A 494 -12.81 -29.51 -64.75
N LEU A 495 -12.98 -30.85 -64.74
CA LEU A 495 -13.94 -31.54 -65.60
C LEU A 495 -15.41 -31.33 -65.18
N ALA A 496 -15.66 -31.13 -63.89
CA ALA A 496 -16.97 -30.80 -63.36
C ALA A 496 -17.37 -29.33 -63.63
N GLY A 497 -16.40 -28.47 -63.97
CA GLY A 497 -16.61 -27.04 -64.08
C GLY A 497 -16.89 -26.38 -62.74
N GLU A 498 -16.43 -27.01 -61.67
CA GLU A 498 -16.51 -26.49 -60.31
C GLU A 498 -15.30 -25.59 -60.05
N PHE A 499 -15.46 -24.64 -59.13
CA PHE A 499 -14.38 -23.76 -58.70
C PHE A 499 -14.03 -24.08 -57.26
N ASN A 500 -12.73 -24.23 -57.00
CA ASN A 500 -12.16 -24.37 -55.68
C ASN A 500 -10.97 -23.40 -55.62
N GLU A 501 -10.98 -22.51 -54.64
CA GLU A 501 -9.95 -21.47 -54.46
C GLU A 501 -8.57 -22.08 -54.16
N CYS A 502 -8.53 -23.24 -53.49
CA CYS A 502 -7.31 -24.00 -53.18
C CYS A 502 -6.68 -24.73 -54.35
N ALA A 503 -7.43 -24.82 -55.45
CA ALA A 503 -7.00 -25.42 -56.68
C ALA A 503 -6.45 -24.38 -57.69
N ASP A 504 -6.65 -23.08 -57.45
CA ASP A 504 -6.23 -21.98 -58.35
C ASP A 504 -4.78 -21.59 -58.05
N LEU A 505 -3.85 -22.30 -58.70
CA LEU A 505 -2.43 -22.23 -58.39
C LEU A 505 -1.73 -21.02 -59.02
N ASN A 506 -2.39 -20.35 -59.97
CA ASN A 506 -1.88 -19.13 -60.59
C ASN A 506 -2.68 -17.87 -60.22
N GLY A 507 -3.78 -18.00 -59.47
CA GLY A 507 -4.63 -16.91 -59.01
C GLY A 507 -5.35 -16.16 -60.12
N ASP A 508 -5.57 -16.80 -61.29
CA ASP A 508 -6.23 -16.17 -62.44
C ASP A 508 -7.77 -16.24 -62.39
N GLY A 509 -8.31 -16.87 -61.35
CA GLY A 509 -9.74 -17.04 -61.13
C GLY A 509 -10.36 -18.12 -62.01
N SER A 510 -9.58 -18.98 -62.66
CA SER A 510 -10.06 -20.03 -63.56
C SER A 510 -9.27 -21.35 -63.45
N LEU A 511 -9.91 -22.39 -62.90
CA LEU A 511 -9.29 -23.73 -62.86
C LEU A 511 -9.18 -24.37 -64.24
N ASN A 512 -7.95 -24.61 -64.68
CA ASN A 512 -7.68 -25.21 -65.98
C ASN A 512 -6.39 -26.05 -66.00
N VAL A 513 -5.93 -26.40 -67.21
CA VAL A 513 -4.73 -27.23 -67.39
C VAL A 513 -3.45 -26.56 -66.87
N LEU A 514 -3.43 -25.23 -66.76
CA LEU A 514 -2.30 -24.49 -66.21
C LEU A 514 -2.11 -24.79 -64.73
N ASP A 515 -3.18 -24.83 -63.94
CA ASP A 515 -3.13 -25.18 -62.51
C ASP A 515 -2.63 -26.61 -62.31
N ILE A 516 -3.12 -27.56 -63.13
CA ILE A 516 -2.67 -28.96 -63.08
C ILE A 516 -1.16 -29.06 -63.36
N VAL A 517 -0.65 -28.32 -64.34
CA VAL A 517 0.79 -28.31 -64.67
C VAL A 517 1.59 -27.70 -63.52
N LEU A 518 1.08 -26.65 -62.87
CA LEU A 518 1.72 -26.04 -61.70
C LEU A 518 1.79 -27.02 -60.54
N LEU A 519 0.68 -27.71 -60.22
CA LEU A 519 0.64 -28.70 -59.13
C LEU A 519 1.64 -29.84 -59.36
N VAL A 520 1.68 -30.38 -60.58
CA VAL A 520 2.63 -31.43 -60.94
C VAL A 520 4.07 -30.94 -60.84
N ASN A 521 4.35 -29.69 -61.22
CA ASN A 521 5.69 -29.12 -61.08
C ASN A 521 6.08 -28.93 -59.61
N ILE A 522 5.15 -28.55 -58.74
CA ILE A 522 5.38 -28.43 -57.30
C ILE A 522 5.70 -29.81 -56.71
N ILE A 523 4.90 -30.84 -57.01
CA ILE A 523 5.11 -32.22 -56.55
C ILE A 523 6.45 -32.79 -57.02
N LEU A 524 6.89 -32.45 -58.23
CA LEU A 524 8.15 -32.97 -58.80
C LEU A 524 9.40 -32.18 -58.39
N GLN A 525 9.24 -30.99 -57.80
CA GLN A 525 10.32 -30.17 -57.27
C GLN A 525 10.53 -30.34 -55.76
N GLY A 526 9.59 -31.01 -55.07
CA GLY A 526 9.68 -31.42 -53.67
C GLY A 526 10.52 -32.67 -53.46
#